data_AF-A0A962VDL0-F1
#
_entry.id   AF-A0A962VDL0-F1
#
_cell.length_a   1.000
_cell.length_b   1.000
_cell.length_c   1.000
_cell.angle_alpha   90.00
_cell.angle_beta   90.00
_cell.angle_gamma   90.00
#
_symmetry.space_group_name_H-M   'P 1'
#
loop_
_entity.id
_entity.type
_entity.pdbx_description
1 polymer ?
#
loop_
_entity_poly.entity_id
_entity_poly.type
_entity_poly.pdbx_seq_one_letter_code
_entity_poly.pdbx_strand_id
1 'polypeptide(L)'
;HRDLKPANIMVGSFNEVYVMDWGLARLIAGPTDDSPDNLLSDPAAVDNSTLNSTSGQAAGDAGHRHTRLGEVLGTPRYMAPEQAAGANASLDERSDIYALGLILYELLSLRKARPQGSLETLLENARRGVLPPLQAPAPDLSIAAELRAIVATATAVTPAQRYPTATALADDIRHFLRGEPVSVLPDSLLRKTQRWIGRHRQATLLMLMGIVMIALGATSLSLYQRYVVLEQAQRQKAQLSRFVTGFADQKDRIEKQFLLFSTLLEDLVATAAATRLYGMPTADPIFTLEDYRTLDSGPPDLYPASRYANNVISIDYPVAFISHDAQPNAIALLRQLTPLRHQFRRIALMSADASIGYLDPAAARQLIAEQGVPLHWSYIGLEEGVLLLYPGTAISSLPQDYDPRQALWYRQALADQDGRFCGSFRSDSLGEGLLLSCHSVIRDEARHPLGVAGVDIPLDYLIDTLLRWPEPNIIETFLLDSDGHIMIRSSDYQQHDQQTRSVEGPLYNVPEVLANLRQGRFGHFETERDDQPLWIVYDDIASLGWSYVVEFNPAD
;
A
#
# COMPACT_ATOMS: atom_id res chain seq x y z
N HIS A 1 -16.34 -76.90 -30.84
CA HIS A 1 -16.17 -77.89 -29.75
C HIS A 1 -17.51 -78.42 -29.25
N ARG A 2 -18.49 -77.56 -28.94
CA ARG A 2 -19.87 -77.87 -28.49
C ARG A 2 -20.02 -78.47 -27.10
N ASP A 3 -18.94 -79.00 -26.50
CA ASP A 3 -18.92 -79.46 -25.10
C ASP A 3 -17.71 -78.90 -24.32
N LEU A 4 -17.45 -77.59 -24.41
CA LEU A 4 -16.41 -76.96 -23.59
C LEU A 4 -16.82 -76.94 -22.12
N LYS A 5 -15.94 -77.49 -21.28
CA LYS A 5 -16.10 -77.57 -19.82
C LYS A 5 -14.73 -77.72 -19.17
N PRO A 6 -14.56 -77.42 -17.87
CA PRO A 6 -13.27 -77.54 -17.20
C PRO A 6 -12.63 -78.93 -17.31
N ALA A 7 -13.41 -80.01 -17.34
CA ALA A 7 -12.89 -81.37 -17.50
C ALA A 7 -12.26 -81.65 -18.89
N ASN A 8 -12.59 -80.83 -19.89
CA ASN A 8 -12.05 -80.91 -21.25
C ASN A 8 -10.87 -79.94 -21.45
N ILE A 9 -10.37 -79.34 -20.38
CA ILE A 9 -9.20 -78.46 -20.37
C ILE A 9 -8.13 -79.09 -19.49
N MET A 10 -7.00 -79.44 -20.09
CA MET A 10 -5.82 -79.95 -19.36
C MET A 10 -4.77 -78.86 -19.23
N VAL A 11 -4.11 -78.83 -18.07
CA VAL A 11 -2.94 -77.99 -17.81
C VAL A 11 -1.73 -78.90 -17.65
N GLY A 12 -0.75 -78.75 -18.54
CA GLY A 12 0.49 -79.52 -18.51
C GLY A 12 1.51 -78.97 -17.51
N SER A 13 2.68 -79.62 -17.42
CA SER A 13 3.69 -79.34 -16.39
C SER A 13 4.41 -78.00 -16.54
N PHE A 14 4.31 -77.34 -17.70
CA PHE A 14 4.89 -76.03 -17.99
C PHE A 14 3.82 -74.94 -18.15
N ASN A 15 2.62 -75.15 -17.55
CA ASN A 15 1.45 -74.26 -17.66
C ASN A 15 0.88 -74.12 -19.08
N GLU A 16 1.20 -75.03 -19.98
CA GLU A 16 0.54 -75.16 -21.28
C GLU A 16 -0.91 -75.64 -21.09
N VAL A 17 -1.84 -75.07 -21.85
CA VAL A 17 -3.27 -75.37 -21.76
C VAL A 17 -3.72 -76.10 -23.03
N TYR A 18 -4.29 -77.29 -22.88
CA TYR A 18 -4.78 -78.12 -23.97
C TYR A 18 -6.30 -78.28 -23.90
N VAL A 19 -6.97 -78.18 -25.04
CA VAL A 19 -8.41 -78.48 -25.19
C VAL A 19 -8.57 -79.90 -25.74
N MET A 20 -9.37 -80.71 -25.06
CA MET A 20 -9.52 -82.14 -25.33
C MET A 20 -10.98 -82.53 -25.54
N ASP A 21 -11.21 -83.78 -25.99
CA ASP A 21 -12.55 -84.37 -26.19
C ASP A 21 -13.38 -83.69 -27.28
N TRP A 22 -12.91 -83.84 -28.52
CA TRP A 22 -13.55 -83.33 -29.74
C TRP A 22 -14.68 -84.24 -30.25
N GLY A 23 -15.14 -85.22 -29.45
CA GLY A 23 -16.15 -86.21 -29.89
C GLY A 23 -17.51 -85.63 -30.27
N LEU A 24 -17.81 -84.40 -29.84
CA LEU A 24 -19.03 -83.66 -30.17
C LEU A 24 -18.80 -82.49 -31.15
N ALA A 25 -17.60 -82.39 -31.71
CA ALA A 25 -17.25 -81.34 -32.65
C ALA A 25 -18.06 -81.45 -33.96
N ARG A 26 -18.35 -80.30 -34.55
CA ARG A 26 -19.00 -80.19 -35.86
C ARG A 26 -18.15 -79.26 -36.72
N LEU A 27 -17.86 -79.68 -37.95
CA LEU A 27 -17.35 -78.74 -38.95
C LEU A 27 -18.46 -77.76 -39.30
N ILE A 28 -18.21 -76.49 -39.00
CA ILE A 28 -18.98 -75.39 -39.58
C ILE A 28 -18.33 -75.18 -40.94
N ALA A 29 -19.04 -75.54 -42.01
CA ALA A 29 -18.56 -75.27 -43.36
C ALA A 29 -18.32 -73.76 -43.46
N GLY A 30 -17.08 -73.38 -43.77
CA GLY A 30 -16.75 -72.00 -44.08
C GLY A 30 -17.51 -71.54 -45.33
N PRO A 31 -17.52 -70.22 -45.60
CA PRO A 31 -17.99 -69.73 -46.88
C PRO A 31 -17.30 -70.51 -48.01
N THR A 32 -18.12 -71.01 -48.93
CA THR A 32 -17.80 -71.82 -50.11
C THR A 32 -16.42 -71.52 -50.71
N ASP A 33 -15.48 -72.46 -50.54
CA ASP A 33 -14.42 -72.66 -51.51
C ASP A 33 -15.02 -73.50 -52.64
N ASP A 34 -15.32 -72.84 -53.77
CA ASP A 34 -15.64 -73.51 -55.02
C ASP A 34 -14.40 -74.29 -55.47
N SER A 35 -14.39 -75.60 -55.21
CA SER A 35 -13.44 -76.54 -55.79
C SER A 35 -14.16 -77.88 -56.04
N PRO A 36 -14.39 -78.27 -57.30
CA PRO A 36 -15.16 -79.45 -57.64
C PRO A 36 -14.24 -80.67 -57.62
N ASP A 37 -14.09 -81.32 -56.48
CA ASP A 37 -13.63 -82.72 -56.42
C ASP A 37 -13.89 -83.31 -55.04
N ASN A 38 -15.09 -83.86 -54.86
CA ASN A 38 -15.33 -85.03 -54.01
C ASN A 38 -16.73 -85.58 -54.30
N LEU A 39 -16.86 -86.14 -55.51
CA LEU A 39 -17.84 -87.19 -55.78
C LEU A 39 -17.29 -88.47 -55.17
N LEU A 40 -18.03 -89.05 -54.22
CA LEU A 40 -18.35 -90.49 -54.16
C LEU A 40 -19.20 -90.73 -52.92
N SER A 41 -20.51 -90.59 -53.13
CA SER A 41 -21.53 -91.29 -52.37
C SER A 41 -22.18 -92.28 -53.31
N ASP A 42 -22.08 -93.59 -53.02
CA ASP A 42 -23.19 -94.54 -53.21
C ASP A 42 -22.89 -95.91 -52.55
N PRO A 43 -23.91 -96.78 -52.34
CA PRO A 43 -24.13 -97.45 -51.07
C PRO A 43 -24.09 -98.99 -51.17
N ALA A 44 -24.10 -99.64 -49.99
CA ALA A 44 -24.59 -101.00 -49.71
C ALA A 44 -24.19 -102.18 -50.63
N ALA A 45 -23.44 -103.14 -50.06
CA ALA A 45 -23.85 -104.54 -49.84
C ALA A 45 -22.66 -105.53 -49.81
N VAL A 46 -22.91 -106.63 -49.11
CA VAL A 46 -22.20 -107.93 -49.10
C VAL A 46 -20.98 -108.03 -48.18
N ASP A 47 -20.77 -109.07 -47.38
CA ASP A 47 -21.55 -109.92 -46.47
C ASP A 47 -20.54 -110.91 -45.85
N ASN A 48 -20.67 -111.13 -44.54
CA ASN A 48 -20.34 -112.31 -43.73
C ASN A 48 -18.97 -113.04 -43.72
N SER A 49 -18.62 -113.33 -42.45
CA SER A 49 -17.92 -114.51 -41.88
C SER A 49 -16.38 -114.45 -41.79
N THR A 50 -15.70 -114.35 -40.64
CA THR A 50 -15.75 -114.92 -39.26
C THR A 50 -14.81 -116.13 -39.04
N LEU A 51 -14.18 -116.13 -37.84
CA LEU A 51 -13.53 -117.23 -37.07
C LEU A 51 -12.00 -117.37 -37.29
N ASN A 52 -11.10 -117.48 -36.31
CA ASN A 52 -11.13 -117.69 -34.85
C ASN A 52 -9.74 -117.30 -34.27
N SER A 53 -9.57 -116.82 -33.03
CA SER A 53 -9.65 -117.62 -31.78
C SER A 53 -9.78 -116.70 -30.54
N THR A 54 -10.91 -116.64 -29.80
CA THR A 54 -11.32 -117.38 -28.56
C THR A 54 -10.35 -117.31 -27.38
N SER A 55 -10.73 -116.97 -26.13
CA SER A 55 -11.91 -117.30 -25.29
C SER A 55 -12.02 -116.32 -24.08
N GLY A 56 -13.15 -116.03 -23.40
CA GLY A 56 -14.47 -116.66 -23.36
C GLY A 56 -15.59 -115.79 -22.74
N GLN A 57 -16.83 -116.21 -23.05
CA GLN A 57 -18.20 -115.70 -22.86
C GLN A 57 -18.68 -115.56 -21.39
N ALA A 58 -19.80 -114.88 -21.04
CA ALA A 58 -21.17 -114.99 -21.57
C ALA A 58 -22.03 -113.73 -21.25
N ALA A 59 -22.74 -113.14 -22.23
CA ALA A 59 -24.15 -113.37 -22.66
C ALA A 59 -25.18 -112.54 -21.84
N GLY A 60 -26.20 -111.87 -22.38
CA GLY A 60 -26.74 -111.66 -23.74
C GLY A 60 -27.50 -110.31 -23.73
N ASP A 61 -27.49 -109.54 -24.82
CA ASP A 61 -28.34 -109.61 -26.03
C ASP A 61 -29.33 -108.43 -26.05
N ALA A 62 -29.39 -107.82 -27.22
CA ALA A 62 -29.98 -106.54 -27.52
C ALA A 62 -31.47 -106.66 -27.83
N GLY A 63 -32.22 -105.64 -27.42
CA GLY A 63 -33.59 -105.41 -27.89
C GLY A 63 -33.72 -103.97 -28.38
N HIS A 64 -33.83 -103.82 -29.70
CA HIS A 64 -34.22 -102.59 -30.39
C HIS A 64 -35.30 -101.78 -29.65
N ARG A 65 -35.02 -100.49 -29.40
CA ARG A 65 -36.07 -99.48 -29.27
C ARG A 65 -35.73 -98.27 -30.12
N HIS A 66 -36.64 -98.01 -31.04
CA HIS A 66 -36.83 -96.75 -31.74
C HIS A 66 -36.65 -95.53 -30.83
N THR A 67 -36.03 -94.51 -31.43
CA THR A 67 -36.20 -93.07 -31.20
C THR A 67 -37.42 -92.71 -30.34
N ARG A 68 -37.14 -92.21 -29.13
CA ARG A 68 -38.01 -91.21 -28.48
C ARG A 68 -37.26 -89.89 -28.45
N LEU A 69 -37.98 -88.83 -28.82
CA LEU A 69 -37.57 -87.43 -28.72
C LEU A 69 -36.79 -87.14 -27.42
N GLY A 70 -35.67 -86.41 -27.51
CA GLY A 70 -35.19 -85.56 -26.42
C GLY A 70 -33.88 -85.94 -25.71
N GLU A 71 -32.92 -86.64 -26.34
CA GLU A 71 -31.63 -86.89 -25.70
C GLU A 71 -30.72 -85.66 -25.78
N VAL A 72 -30.54 -85.02 -24.62
CA VAL A 72 -29.75 -83.81 -24.40
C VAL A 72 -28.26 -84.17 -24.53
N LEU A 73 -27.66 -83.84 -25.67
CA LEU A 73 -26.25 -84.07 -25.97
C LEU A 73 -25.38 -82.95 -25.37
N GLY A 74 -24.52 -83.31 -24.41
CA GLY A 74 -23.51 -82.45 -23.77
C GLY A 74 -23.71 -82.30 -22.26
N THR A 75 -22.79 -81.62 -21.58
CA THR A 75 -22.93 -81.35 -20.13
C THR A 75 -23.89 -80.16 -19.92
N PRO A 76 -25.13 -80.35 -19.43
CA PRO A 76 -26.16 -79.30 -19.41
C PRO A 76 -25.74 -78.01 -18.69
N ARG A 77 -24.79 -78.15 -17.76
CA ARG A 77 -24.23 -77.05 -16.97
C ARG A 77 -23.50 -76.00 -17.81
N TYR A 78 -22.84 -76.36 -18.90
CA TYR A 78 -22.06 -75.44 -19.74
C TYR A 78 -22.71 -75.11 -21.09
N MET A 79 -23.87 -75.71 -21.40
CA MET A 79 -24.59 -75.45 -22.64
C MET A 79 -24.97 -73.97 -22.78
N ALA A 80 -24.76 -73.43 -23.97
CA ALA A 80 -25.34 -72.15 -24.36
C ALA A 80 -26.87 -72.26 -24.49
N PRO A 81 -27.63 -71.16 -24.34
CA PRO A 81 -29.09 -71.15 -24.44
C PRO A 81 -29.64 -71.82 -25.70
N GLU A 82 -29.02 -71.55 -26.84
CA GLU A 82 -29.38 -72.12 -28.14
C GLU A 82 -29.09 -73.65 -28.23
N GLN A 83 -28.06 -74.13 -27.53
CA GLN A 83 -27.75 -75.56 -27.44
C GLN A 83 -28.78 -76.28 -26.56
N ALA A 84 -29.15 -75.68 -25.43
CA ALA A 84 -30.16 -76.23 -24.51
C ALA A 84 -31.58 -76.22 -25.11
N ALA A 85 -31.87 -75.29 -26.02
CA ALA A 85 -33.14 -75.23 -26.76
C ALA A 85 -33.25 -76.26 -27.90
N GLY A 86 -32.19 -77.03 -28.17
CA GLY A 86 -32.16 -77.99 -29.27
C GLY A 86 -32.06 -77.35 -30.66
N ALA A 87 -31.70 -76.06 -30.75
CA ALA A 87 -31.54 -75.31 -31.99
C ALA A 87 -30.23 -75.66 -32.73
N ASN A 88 -30.00 -76.96 -32.95
CA ASN A 88 -28.74 -77.51 -33.47
C ASN A 88 -28.38 -77.04 -34.88
N ALA A 89 -29.36 -76.58 -35.67
CA ALA A 89 -29.14 -76.09 -37.03
C ALA A 89 -28.47 -74.71 -37.08
N SER A 90 -28.62 -73.88 -36.04
CA SER A 90 -28.14 -72.49 -35.98
C SER A 90 -26.97 -72.29 -35.00
N LEU A 91 -26.31 -73.37 -34.58
CA LEU A 91 -25.13 -73.29 -33.71
C LEU A 91 -23.90 -72.85 -34.50
N ASP A 92 -23.25 -71.79 -34.04
CA ASP A 92 -21.97 -71.28 -34.55
C ASP A 92 -20.88 -71.33 -33.44
N GLU A 93 -19.70 -70.76 -33.71
CA GLU A 93 -18.60 -70.69 -32.75
C GLU A 93 -18.94 -69.95 -31.45
N ARG A 94 -20.01 -69.13 -31.43
CA ARG A 94 -20.38 -68.31 -30.27
C ARG A 94 -21.00 -69.12 -29.15
N SER A 95 -21.44 -70.35 -29.41
CA SER A 95 -21.81 -71.30 -28.36
C SER A 95 -20.59 -71.72 -27.53
N ASP A 96 -19.42 -71.90 -28.17
CA ASP A 96 -18.16 -72.18 -27.46
C ASP A 96 -17.68 -70.96 -26.67
N ILE A 97 -17.88 -69.73 -27.20
CA ILE A 97 -17.58 -68.48 -26.48
C ILE A 97 -18.42 -68.36 -25.21
N TYR A 98 -19.69 -68.76 -25.25
CA TYR A 98 -20.54 -68.80 -24.06
C TYR A 98 -19.99 -69.75 -23.00
N ALA A 99 -19.58 -70.95 -23.41
CA ALA A 99 -18.96 -71.91 -22.51
C ALA A 99 -17.63 -71.40 -21.92
N LEU A 100 -16.77 -70.75 -22.72
CA LEU A 100 -15.57 -70.06 -22.24
C LEU A 100 -15.89 -68.94 -21.24
N GLY A 101 -16.97 -68.17 -21.48
CA GLY A 101 -17.47 -67.16 -20.56
C GLY A 101 -17.92 -67.74 -19.21
N LEU A 102 -18.57 -68.91 -19.23
CA LEU A 102 -18.91 -69.64 -18.00
C LEU A 102 -17.67 -70.15 -17.27
N ILE A 103 -16.67 -70.66 -18.00
CA ILE A 103 -15.41 -71.11 -17.38
C ILE A 103 -14.69 -69.92 -16.74
N LEU A 104 -14.62 -68.78 -17.42
CA LEU A 104 -14.06 -67.55 -16.87
C LEU A 104 -14.85 -67.06 -15.63
N TYR A 105 -16.18 -67.12 -15.66
CA TYR A 105 -17.01 -66.85 -14.48
C TYR A 105 -16.60 -67.72 -13.30
N GLU A 106 -16.42 -69.03 -13.50
CA GLU A 106 -16.04 -69.96 -12.43
C GLU A 106 -14.61 -69.68 -11.94
N LEU A 107 -13.67 -69.34 -12.81
CA LEU A 107 -12.31 -68.97 -12.44
C LEU A 107 -12.26 -67.70 -11.58
N LEU A 108 -13.10 -66.70 -11.89
CA LEU A 108 -13.13 -65.43 -11.19
C LEU A 108 -13.89 -65.48 -9.86
N SER A 109 -14.96 -66.27 -9.78
CA SER A 109 -15.81 -66.36 -8.59
C SER A 109 -15.43 -67.52 -7.66
N LEU A 110 -14.67 -68.50 -8.16
CA LEU A 110 -14.43 -69.80 -7.53
C LEU A 110 -15.73 -70.54 -7.16
N ARG A 111 -16.84 -70.19 -7.79
CA ARG A 111 -18.17 -70.79 -7.61
C ARG A 111 -18.66 -71.33 -8.94
N LYS A 112 -19.50 -72.36 -8.89
CA LYS A 112 -20.11 -72.90 -10.11
C LYS A 112 -21.05 -71.88 -10.74
N ALA A 113 -20.93 -71.66 -12.05
CA ALA A 113 -21.69 -70.64 -12.77
C ALA A 113 -23.19 -70.97 -12.83
N ARG A 114 -23.54 -72.26 -12.77
CA ARG A 114 -24.91 -72.73 -12.54
C ARG A 114 -24.94 -73.69 -11.35
N PRO A 115 -25.84 -73.48 -10.37
CA PRO A 115 -25.94 -74.33 -9.19
C PRO A 115 -26.37 -75.76 -9.53
N GLN A 116 -26.16 -76.69 -8.60
CA GLN A 116 -26.64 -78.08 -8.77
C GLN A 116 -28.18 -78.12 -8.76
N GLY A 117 -28.75 -79.04 -9.54
CA GLY A 117 -30.20 -79.24 -9.66
C GLY A 117 -30.50 -80.48 -10.49
N SER A 118 -31.79 -80.82 -10.63
CA SER A 118 -32.22 -81.89 -11.54
C SER A 118 -31.87 -81.54 -13.00
N LEU A 119 -31.72 -82.55 -13.86
CA LEU A 119 -31.43 -82.36 -15.28
C LEU A 119 -32.38 -81.36 -15.96
N GLU A 120 -33.66 -81.46 -15.65
CA GLU A 120 -34.71 -80.56 -16.13
C GLU A 120 -34.47 -79.11 -15.70
N THR A 121 -34.14 -78.87 -14.42
CA THR A 121 -33.83 -77.51 -13.94
C THR A 121 -32.56 -76.92 -14.52
N LEU A 122 -31.53 -77.74 -14.76
CA LEU A 122 -30.29 -77.30 -15.41
C LEU A 122 -30.52 -76.91 -16.85
N LEU A 123 -31.34 -77.68 -17.59
CA LEU A 123 -31.69 -77.38 -18.97
C LEU A 123 -32.54 -76.13 -19.09
N GLU A 124 -33.52 -75.96 -18.20
CA GLU A 124 -34.35 -74.75 -18.20
C GLU A 124 -33.54 -73.50 -17.84
N ASN A 125 -32.63 -73.60 -16.87
CA ASN A 125 -31.70 -72.52 -16.53
C ASN A 125 -30.74 -72.22 -17.69
N ALA A 126 -30.26 -73.26 -18.39
CA ALA A 126 -29.41 -73.09 -19.56
C ALA A 126 -30.16 -72.40 -20.70
N ARG A 127 -31.39 -72.85 -21.01
CA ARG A 127 -32.27 -72.28 -22.04
C ARG A 127 -32.60 -70.81 -21.78
N ARG A 128 -32.82 -70.45 -20.51
CA ARG A 128 -33.08 -69.06 -20.09
C ARG A 128 -31.81 -68.22 -19.92
N GLY A 129 -30.63 -68.83 -19.97
CA GLY A 129 -29.35 -68.18 -19.71
C GLY A 129 -29.22 -67.59 -18.30
N VAL A 130 -29.92 -68.16 -17.31
CA VAL A 130 -29.92 -67.65 -15.93
C VAL A 130 -28.58 -67.98 -15.27
N LEU A 131 -27.90 -66.94 -14.79
CA LEU A 131 -26.65 -67.03 -14.03
C LEU A 131 -26.78 -66.23 -12.73
N PRO A 132 -26.25 -66.71 -11.59
CA PRO A 132 -26.12 -65.91 -10.39
C PRO A 132 -25.21 -64.69 -10.65
N PRO A 133 -25.40 -63.56 -9.94
CA PRO A 133 -24.53 -62.40 -10.06
C PRO A 133 -23.06 -62.78 -9.87
N LEU A 134 -22.18 -62.29 -10.74
CA LEU A 134 -20.73 -62.52 -10.61
C LEU A 134 -20.21 -61.81 -9.35
N GLN A 135 -19.93 -62.60 -8.32
CA GLN A 135 -19.43 -62.13 -7.02
C GLN A 135 -17.99 -62.58 -6.82
N ALA A 136 -17.23 -61.77 -6.08
CA ALA A 136 -15.88 -62.12 -5.68
C ALA A 136 -15.89 -63.31 -4.71
N PRO A 137 -14.81 -64.13 -4.68
CA PRO A 137 -14.75 -65.32 -3.85
C PRO A 137 -14.71 -65.01 -2.34
N ALA A 138 -14.19 -63.83 -1.96
CA ALA A 138 -14.10 -63.38 -0.58
C ALA A 138 -14.42 -61.86 -0.45
N PRO A 139 -14.84 -61.36 0.73
CA PRO A 139 -15.24 -59.96 0.92
C PRO A 139 -14.13 -58.92 0.69
N ASP A 140 -12.87 -59.32 0.86
CA ASP A 140 -11.65 -58.52 0.69
C ASP A 140 -11.13 -58.50 -0.77
N LEU A 141 -11.69 -59.35 -1.63
CA LEU A 141 -11.35 -59.42 -3.05
C LEU A 141 -12.41 -58.70 -3.88
N SER A 142 -11.98 -58.01 -4.94
CA SER A 142 -12.88 -57.37 -5.91
C SER A 142 -12.60 -57.85 -7.32
N ILE A 143 -13.64 -58.30 -8.02
CA ILE A 143 -13.56 -58.56 -9.47
C ILE A 143 -13.68 -57.21 -10.19
N ALA A 144 -12.63 -56.86 -10.96
CA ALA A 144 -12.55 -55.64 -11.75
C ALA A 144 -13.75 -55.49 -12.69
N ALA A 145 -14.21 -54.25 -12.90
CA ALA A 145 -15.39 -53.97 -13.72
C ALA A 145 -15.21 -54.43 -15.17
N GLU A 146 -13.99 -54.33 -15.69
CA GLU A 146 -13.55 -54.81 -17.00
C GLU A 146 -13.78 -56.32 -17.14
N LEU A 147 -13.35 -57.12 -16.15
CA LEU A 147 -13.58 -58.57 -16.15
C LEU A 147 -15.07 -58.93 -16.03
N ARG A 148 -15.85 -58.15 -15.27
CA ARG A 148 -17.31 -58.34 -15.20
C ARG A 148 -17.97 -58.08 -16.55
N ALA A 149 -17.54 -57.04 -17.27
CA ALA A 149 -18.03 -56.72 -18.60
C ALA A 149 -17.65 -57.82 -19.61
N ILE A 150 -16.41 -58.31 -19.58
CA ILE A 150 -15.96 -59.42 -20.44
C ILE A 150 -16.82 -60.67 -20.21
N VAL A 151 -17.04 -61.07 -18.95
CA VAL A 151 -17.90 -62.22 -18.62
C VAL A 151 -19.33 -61.98 -19.11
N ALA A 152 -19.92 -60.82 -18.81
CA ALA A 152 -21.28 -60.50 -19.21
C ALA A 152 -21.48 -60.55 -20.73
N THR A 153 -20.54 -60.01 -21.51
CA THR A 153 -20.56 -60.07 -22.97
C THR A 153 -20.39 -61.51 -23.46
N ALA A 154 -19.41 -62.26 -22.95
CA ALA A 154 -19.20 -63.65 -23.36
C ALA A 154 -20.41 -64.55 -23.06
N THR A 155 -21.11 -64.31 -21.95
CA THR A 155 -22.28 -65.09 -21.52
C THR A 155 -23.63 -64.45 -21.88
N ALA A 156 -23.68 -63.55 -22.87
CA ALA A 156 -24.94 -62.95 -23.30
C ALA A 156 -25.91 -64.01 -23.84
N VAL A 157 -27.22 -63.88 -23.54
CA VAL A 157 -28.22 -64.90 -23.94
C VAL A 157 -28.30 -64.99 -25.46
N THR A 158 -28.37 -63.85 -26.15
CA THR A 158 -28.39 -63.77 -27.61
C THR A 158 -26.97 -63.92 -28.18
N PRO A 159 -26.70 -64.86 -29.10
CA PRO A 159 -25.36 -65.05 -29.67
C PRO A 159 -24.76 -63.78 -30.29
N ALA A 160 -25.58 -62.94 -30.96
CA ALA A 160 -25.12 -61.70 -31.59
C ALA A 160 -24.58 -60.63 -30.61
N GLN A 161 -24.86 -60.76 -29.31
CA GLN A 161 -24.33 -59.87 -28.27
C GLN A 161 -23.00 -60.37 -27.67
N ARG A 162 -22.56 -61.57 -28.05
CA ARG A 162 -21.28 -62.15 -27.62
C ARG A 162 -20.15 -61.64 -28.49
N TYR A 163 -18.92 -61.95 -28.10
CA TYR A 163 -17.75 -61.72 -28.94
C TYR A 163 -17.94 -62.42 -30.30
N PRO A 164 -17.56 -61.77 -31.41
CA PRO A 164 -17.69 -62.37 -32.74
C PRO A 164 -16.77 -63.58 -32.92
N THR A 165 -15.64 -63.63 -32.22
CA THR A 165 -14.66 -64.73 -32.27
C THR A 165 -14.04 -64.97 -30.90
N ALA A 166 -13.47 -66.17 -30.69
CA ALA A 166 -12.68 -66.47 -29.50
C ALA A 166 -11.43 -65.58 -29.37
N THR A 167 -10.86 -65.15 -30.50
CA THR A 167 -9.73 -64.20 -30.54
C THR A 167 -10.12 -62.85 -29.94
N ALA A 168 -11.30 -62.31 -30.27
CA ALA A 168 -11.76 -61.05 -29.72
C ALA A 168 -11.95 -61.11 -28.19
N LEU A 169 -12.45 -62.24 -27.66
CA LEU A 169 -12.49 -62.48 -26.22
C LEU A 169 -11.07 -62.53 -25.61
N ALA A 170 -10.12 -63.21 -26.26
CA ALA A 170 -8.74 -63.31 -25.80
C ALA A 170 -8.03 -61.94 -25.79
N ASP A 171 -8.30 -61.08 -26.77
CA ASP A 171 -7.71 -59.74 -26.86
C ASP A 171 -8.15 -58.84 -25.72
N ASP A 172 -9.44 -58.86 -25.34
CA ASP A 172 -9.92 -58.10 -24.18
C ASP A 172 -9.32 -58.61 -22.85
N ILE A 173 -9.08 -59.92 -22.71
CA ILE A 173 -8.37 -60.48 -21.56
C ILE A 173 -6.92 -59.98 -21.54
N ARG A 174 -6.23 -59.94 -22.69
CA ARG A 174 -4.87 -59.40 -22.79
C ARG A 174 -4.82 -57.91 -22.48
N HIS A 175 -5.77 -57.13 -22.98
CA HIS A 175 -5.90 -55.70 -22.64
C HIS A 175 -6.08 -55.50 -21.14
N PHE A 176 -6.97 -56.29 -20.51
CA PHE A 176 -7.14 -56.25 -19.07
C PHE A 176 -5.84 -56.54 -18.30
N LEU A 177 -5.11 -57.60 -18.68
CA LEU A 177 -3.84 -57.97 -18.03
C LEU A 177 -2.74 -56.92 -18.20
N ARG A 178 -2.77 -56.15 -19.29
CA ARG A 178 -1.84 -55.03 -19.56
C ARG A 178 -2.31 -53.70 -18.94
N GLY A 179 -3.47 -53.66 -18.30
CA GLY A 179 -4.06 -52.43 -17.77
C GLY A 179 -4.51 -51.45 -18.86
N GLU A 180 -4.85 -51.96 -20.03
CA GLU A 180 -5.35 -51.22 -21.20
C GLU A 180 -6.90 -51.20 -21.20
N PRO A 181 -7.54 -50.29 -21.95
CA PRO A 181 -9.01 -50.29 -22.10
C PRO A 181 -9.49 -51.58 -22.78
N VAL A 182 -10.57 -52.17 -22.27
CA VAL A 182 -11.22 -53.34 -22.90
C VAL A 182 -12.34 -52.87 -23.83
N SER A 183 -12.55 -53.55 -24.95
CA SER A 183 -13.49 -53.13 -26.00
C SER A 183 -14.95 -53.04 -25.50
N VAL A 184 -15.30 -53.90 -24.55
CA VAL A 184 -16.65 -53.99 -23.96
C VAL A 184 -16.92 -52.98 -22.83
N LEU A 185 -15.91 -52.22 -22.40
CA LEU A 185 -16.06 -51.19 -21.36
C LEU A 185 -15.15 -49.99 -21.68
N PRO A 186 -15.62 -49.03 -22.51
CA PRO A 186 -14.83 -47.86 -22.88
C PRO A 186 -14.46 -47.01 -21.66
N ASP A 187 -13.19 -46.54 -21.62
CA ASP A 187 -12.66 -45.75 -20.52
C ASP A 187 -13.29 -44.35 -20.44
N SER A 188 -13.54 -43.89 -19.21
CA SER A 188 -13.93 -42.50 -18.93
C SER A 188 -12.72 -41.55 -18.96
N LEU A 189 -12.96 -40.26 -19.24
CA LEU A 189 -11.92 -39.21 -19.24
C LEU A 189 -11.11 -39.15 -17.93
N LEU A 190 -11.76 -39.45 -16.80
CA LEU A 190 -11.12 -39.49 -15.48
C LEU A 190 -10.15 -40.67 -15.33
N ARG A 191 -10.51 -41.86 -15.82
CA ARG A 191 -9.61 -43.03 -15.80
C ARG A 191 -8.43 -42.84 -16.74
N LYS A 192 -8.65 -42.20 -17.88
CA LYS A 192 -7.60 -41.88 -18.85
C LYS A 192 -6.56 -40.92 -18.26
N THR A 193 -7.01 -39.87 -17.56
CA THR A 193 -6.12 -38.92 -16.86
C THR A 193 -5.38 -39.56 -15.70
N GLN A 194 -6.05 -40.39 -14.88
CA GLN A 194 -5.40 -41.14 -13.79
C GLN A 194 -4.31 -42.10 -14.30
N ARG A 195 -4.58 -42.86 -15.37
CA ARG A 195 -3.59 -43.74 -16.01
C ARG A 195 -2.42 -42.92 -16.58
N TRP A 196 -2.68 -41.77 -17.18
CA TRP A 196 -1.65 -40.88 -17.71
C TRP A 196 -0.73 -40.32 -16.61
N ILE A 197 -1.30 -39.86 -15.50
CA ILE A 197 -0.55 -39.40 -14.31
C ILE A 197 0.30 -40.56 -13.75
N GLY A 198 -0.26 -41.76 -13.69
CA GLY A 198 0.44 -42.97 -13.25
C GLY A 198 1.64 -43.36 -14.13
N ARG A 199 1.53 -43.16 -15.45
CA ARG A 199 2.62 -43.43 -16.41
C ARG A 199 3.67 -42.31 -16.45
N HIS A 200 3.30 -41.06 -16.17
CA HIS A 200 4.18 -39.88 -16.26
C HIS A 200 4.42 -39.19 -14.91
N ARG A 201 4.75 -39.96 -13.87
CA ARG A 201 4.92 -39.46 -12.49
C ARG A 201 5.98 -38.35 -12.35
N GLN A 202 7.11 -38.46 -13.06
CA GLN A 202 8.16 -37.44 -13.01
C GLN A 202 7.72 -36.13 -13.67
N ALA A 203 7.07 -36.20 -14.84
CA ALA A 203 6.59 -35.01 -15.55
C ALA A 203 5.49 -34.29 -14.76
N THR A 204 4.58 -35.03 -14.14
CA THR A 204 3.52 -34.44 -13.29
C THR A 204 4.07 -33.75 -12.05
N LEU A 205 5.09 -34.32 -11.39
CA LEU A 205 5.78 -33.68 -10.26
C LEU A 205 6.49 -32.38 -10.68
N LEU A 206 7.23 -32.41 -11.79
CA LEU A 206 7.91 -31.21 -12.32
C LEU A 206 6.91 -30.12 -12.70
N MET A 207 5.76 -30.49 -13.30
CA MET A 207 4.69 -29.55 -13.62
C MET A 207 4.10 -28.91 -12.37
N LEU A 208 3.80 -29.71 -11.33
CA LEU A 208 3.28 -29.21 -10.06
C LEU A 208 4.29 -28.27 -9.38
N MET A 209 5.56 -28.65 -9.34
CA MET A 209 6.64 -27.83 -8.76
C MET A 209 6.80 -26.52 -9.54
N GLY A 210 6.70 -26.56 -10.88
CA GLY A 210 6.69 -25.37 -11.73
C GLY A 210 5.54 -24.43 -11.40
N ILE A 211 4.32 -24.95 -11.22
CA ILE A 211 3.14 -24.16 -10.82
C ILE A 211 3.36 -23.51 -9.45
N VAL A 212 3.87 -24.27 -8.47
CA VAL A 212 4.16 -23.76 -7.12
C VAL A 212 5.24 -22.67 -7.18
N MET A 213 6.31 -22.86 -7.95
CA MET A 213 7.38 -21.87 -8.12
C MET A 213 6.86 -20.58 -8.77
N ILE A 214 6.00 -20.69 -9.79
CA ILE A 214 5.36 -19.52 -10.43
C ILE A 214 4.46 -18.79 -9.42
N ALA A 215 3.68 -19.52 -8.63
CA ALA A 215 2.82 -18.92 -7.60
C ALA A 215 3.65 -18.22 -6.50
N LEU A 216 4.75 -18.81 -6.05
CA LEU A 216 5.67 -18.21 -5.09
C LEU A 216 6.38 -16.98 -5.68
N GLY A 217 6.79 -17.02 -6.94
CA GLY A 217 7.38 -15.88 -7.64
C GLY A 217 6.40 -14.72 -7.76
N ALA A 218 5.16 -14.99 -8.18
CA ALA A 218 4.11 -13.97 -8.32
C ALA A 218 3.73 -13.34 -6.97
N THR A 219 3.61 -14.15 -5.91
CA THR A 219 3.32 -13.64 -4.56
C THR A 219 4.48 -12.82 -4.00
N SER A 220 5.72 -13.27 -4.17
CA SER A 220 6.92 -12.52 -3.78
C SER A 220 6.99 -11.16 -4.48
N LEU A 221 6.77 -11.14 -5.81
CA LEU A 221 6.74 -9.89 -6.58
C LEU A 221 5.63 -8.95 -6.12
N SER A 222 4.42 -9.48 -5.84
CA SER A 222 3.31 -8.69 -5.33
C SER A 222 3.58 -8.09 -3.95
N LEU A 223 4.20 -8.86 -3.05
CA LEU A 223 4.60 -8.38 -1.73
C LEU A 223 5.71 -7.31 -1.83
N TYR A 224 6.68 -7.51 -2.71
CA TYR A 224 7.74 -6.52 -2.97
C TYR A 224 7.17 -5.20 -3.49
N GLN A 225 6.24 -5.24 -4.45
CA GLN A 225 5.56 -4.04 -4.95
C GLN A 225 4.81 -3.30 -3.83
N ARG A 226 4.09 -4.01 -2.96
CA ARG A 226 3.40 -3.41 -1.80
C ARG A 226 4.37 -2.81 -0.79
N TYR A 227 5.49 -3.50 -0.55
CA TYR A 227 6.54 -3.02 0.36
C TYR A 227 7.12 -1.68 -0.12
N VAL A 228 7.46 -1.57 -1.42
CA VAL A 228 8.00 -0.33 -1.99
C VAL A 228 7.01 0.84 -1.88
N VAL A 229 5.71 0.61 -2.16
CA VAL A 229 4.68 1.65 -2.03
C VAL A 229 4.50 2.10 -0.57
N LEU A 230 4.51 1.16 0.38
CA LEU A 230 4.42 1.48 1.80
C LEU A 230 5.64 2.26 2.29
N GLU A 231 6.83 1.90 1.83
CA GLU A 231 8.07 2.59 2.17
C GLU A 231 8.06 4.04 1.65
N GLN A 232 7.59 4.26 0.41
CA GLN A 232 7.40 5.60 -0.15
C GLN A 232 6.40 6.44 0.67
N ALA A 233 5.25 5.87 1.02
CA ALA A 233 4.23 6.54 1.84
C ALA A 233 4.75 6.89 3.24
N GLN A 234 5.58 6.04 3.85
CA GLN A 234 6.21 6.33 5.14
C GLN A 234 7.25 7.45 5.04
N ARG A 235 8.07 7.46 3.98
CA ARG A 235 9.06 8.52 3.76
C ARG A 235 8.39 9.89 3.59
N GLN A 236 7.32 9.98 2.79
CA GLN A 236 6.54 11.21 2.63
C GLN A 236 5.96 11.70 3.95
N LYS A 237 5.34 10.81 4.74
CA LYS A 237 4.82 11.17 6.07
C LYS A 237 5.90 11.64 7.03
N ALA A 238 7.06 11.00 7.03
CA ALA A 238 8.18 11.38 7.87
C ALA A 238 8.80 12.73 7.45
N GLN A 239 8.76 13.06 6.16
CA GLN A 239 9.21 14.35 5.63
C GLN A 239 8.22 15.45 6.03
N LEU A 240 6.91 15.24 5.83
CA LEU A 240 5.87 16.18 6.27
C LEU A 240 5.91 16.40 7.78
N SER A 241 6.04 15.33 8.57
CA SER A 241 6.10 15.46 10.03
C SER A 241 7.32 16.26 10.47
N ARG A 242 8.50 16.04 9.89
CA ARG A 242 9.70 16.83 10.20
C ARG A 242 9.52 18.29 9.84
N PHE A 243 8.94 18.55 8.67
CA PHE A 243 8.67 19.90 8.20
C PHE A 243 7.67 20.63 9.10
N VAL A 244 6.54 20.01 9.44
CA VAL A 244 5.53 20.61 10.34
C VAL A 244 6.11 20.87 11.73
N THR A 245 6.92 19.95 12.28
CA THR A 245 7.59 20.19 13.57
C THR A 245 8.58 21.35 13.48
N GLY A 246 9.41 21.40 12.44
CA GLY A 246 10.36 22.51 12.24
C GLY A 246 9.66 23.85 12.05
N PHE A 247 8.51 23.85 11.35
CA PHE A 247 7.66 25.03 11.19
C PHE A 247 7.14 25.50 12.55
N ALA A 248 6.64 24.59 13.39
CA ALA A 248 6.14 24.93 14.72
C ALA A 248 7.27 25.49 15.61
N ASP A 249 8.46 24.90 15.57
CA ASP A 249 9.63 25.40 16.32
C ASP A 249 10.03 26.81 15.86
N GLN A 250 10.01 27.07 14.55
CA GLN A 250 10.34 28.38 14.00
C GLN A 250 9.27 29.41 14.35
N LYS A 251 7.98 29.06 14.22
CA LYS A 251 6.85 29.89 14.64
C LYS A 251 6.96 30.27 16.11
N ASP A 252 7.23 29.29 16.98
CA ASP A 252 7.39 29.51 18.42
C ASP A 252 8.54 30.47 18.75
N ARG A 253 9.63 30.45 17.97
CA ARG A 253 10.74 31.41 18.13
C ARG A 253 10.29 32.82 17.76
N ILE A 254 9.57 32.97 16.65
CA ILE A 254 9.02 34.26 16.21
C ILE A 254 8.07 34.82 17.28
N GLU A 255 7.11 34.01 17.72
CA GLU A 255 6.12 34.38 18.75
C GLU A 255 6.81 34.83 20.05
N LYS A 256 7.77 34.04 20.56
CA LYS A 256 8.51 34.39 21.79
C LYS A 256 9.29 35.69 21.64
N GLN A 257 9.88 35.93 20.48
CA GLN A 257 10.65 37.13 20.22
C GLN A 257 9.75 38.38 20.21
N PHE A 258 8.60 38.32 19.54
CA PHE A 258 7.65 39.43 19.53
C PHE A 258 6.97 39.64 20.89
N LEU A 259 6.70 38.59 21.65
CA LEU A 259 6.21 38.70 23.02
C LEU A 259 7.25 39.39 23.94
N LEU A 260 8.54 39.09 23.77
CA LEU A 260 9.62 39.78 24.46
C LEU A 260 9.63 41.28 24.11
N PHE A 261 9.56 41.62 22.81
CA PHE A 261 9.53 43.02 22.39
C PHE A 261 8.31 43.77 22.94
N SER A 262 7.15 43.12 22.97
CA SER A 262 5.92 43.67 23.55
C SER A 262 6.09 43.95 25.04
N THR A 263 6.63 42.98 25.78
CA THR A 263 6.92 43.15 27.22
C THR A 263 7.90 44.29 27.48
N LEU A 264 8.94 44.42 26.65
CA LEU A 264 9.93 45.50 26.78
C LEU A 264 9.33 46.88 26.48
N LEU A 265 8.45 46.98 25.47
CA LEU A 265 7.73 48.22 25.16
C LEU A 265 6.75 48.59 26.28
N GLU A 266 6.02 47.62 26.84
CA GLU A 266 5.13 47.87 27.97
C GLU A 266 5.90 48.34 29.22
N ASP A 267 7.07 47.77 29.51
CA ASP A 267 7.96 48.23 30.59
C ASP A 267 8.44 49.67 30.34
N LEU A 268 8.76 50.03 29.09
CA LEU A 268 9.09 51.40 28.70
C LEU A 268 7.92 52.35 28.95
N VAL A 269 6.71 51.98 28.50
CA VAL A 269 5.49 52.77 28.66
C VAL A 269 5.19 53.02 30.15
N ALA A 270 5.22 51.97 30.96
CA ALA A 270 4.97 52.07 32.39
C ALA A 270 6.02 52.94 33.09
N THR A 271 7.30 52.75 32.77
CA THR A 271 8.39 53.55 33.34
C THR A 271 8.30 55.01 32.89
N ALA A 272 7.95 55.27 31.63
CA ALA A 272 7.76 56.61 31.10
C ALA A 272 6.58 57.33 31.77
N ALA A 273 5.44 56.66 31.93
CA ALA A 273 4.28 57.19 32.65
C ALA A 273 4.62 57.55 34.10
N ALA A 274 5.25 56.62 34.83
CA ALA A 274 5.64 56.83 36.22
C ALA A 274 6.66 57.98 36.35
N THR A 275 7.65 58.04 35.47
CA THR A 275 8.67 59.10 35.47
C THR A 275 8.05 60.45 35.12
N ARG A 276 7.12 60.50 34.16
CA ARG A 276 6.41 61.73 33.78
C ARG A 276 5.50 62.26 34.90
N LEU A 277 4.81 61.39 35.62
CA LEU A 277 3.84 61.79 36.66
C LEU A 277 4.51 62.08 38.00
N TYR A 278 5.49 61.26 38.39
CA TYR A 278 6.04 61.22 39.75
C TYR A 278 7.56 61.39 39.82
N GLY A 279 8.26 61.45 38.67
CA GLY A 279 9.70 61.61 38.62
C GLY A 279 10.15 62.94 39.22
N MET A 280 11.31 62.93 39.86
CA MET A 280 11.95 64.14 40.37
C MET A 280 13.01 64.62 39.37
N PRO A 281 13.09 65.92 39.05
CA PRO A 281 14.13 66.45 38.17
C PRO A 281 15.52 66.10 38.67
N THR A 282 16.40 65.60 37.80
CA THR A 282 17.79 65.31 38.13
C THR A 282 18.76 66.39 37.64
N ALA A 283 19.97 66.36 38.19
CA ALA A 283 21.09 67.20 37.75
C ALA A 283 21.90 66.55 36.62
N ASP A 284 21.47 65.38 36.12
CA ASP A 284 22.13 64.72 35.00
C ASP A 284 22.12 65.62 33.74
N PRO A 285 23.15 65.52 32.88
CA PRO A 285 23.19 66.29 31.65
C PRO A 285 22.13 65.82 30.65
N ILE A 286 21.61 66.76 29.89
CA ILE A 286 20.66 66.55 28.80
C ILE A 286 21.34 67.02 27.52
N PHE A 287 21.20 66.24 26.46
CA PHE A 287 21.77 66.55 25.16
C PHE A 287 20.65 66.65 24.12
N THR A 288 20.51 67.84 23.54
CA THR A 288 19.56 68.12 22.46
C THR A 288 20.16 67.76 21.11
N LEU A 289 19.33 67.74 20.06
CA LEU A 289 19.81 67.53 18.69
C LEU A 289 20.97 68.47 18.30
N GLU A 290 20.98 69.72 18.80
CA GLU A 290 22.06 70.67 18.51
C GLU A 290 23.37 70.27 19.19
N ASP A 291 23.30 69.75 20.41
CA ASP A 291 24.48 69.25 21.14
C ASP A 291 25.10 68.04 20.41
N TYR A 292 24.29 67.17 19.80
CA TYR A 292 24.80 66.07 18.97
C TYR A 292 25.39 66.54 17.63
N ARG A 293 24.96 67.70 17.10
CA ARG A 293 25.54 68.31 15.89
C ARG A 293 26.86 69.04 16.18
N THR A 294 27.09 69.42 17.43
CA THR A 294 28.25 70.19 17.88
C THR A 294 29.14 69.33 18.80
N LEU A 295 30.17 68.71 18.21
CA LEU A 295 31.02 67.71 18.89
C LEU A 295 31.61 68.15 20.25
N ASP A 296 31.85 69.45 20.47
CA ASP A 296 32.39 69.97 21.74
C ASP A 296 31.37 70.03 22.89
N SER A 297 30.07 70.03 22.58
CA SER A 297 28.94 70.09 23.52
C SER A 297 28.18 68.76 23.64
N GLY A 298 28.55 67.76 22.85
CA GLY A 298 27.87 66.47 22.81
C GLY A 298 28.16 65.56 24.02
N PRO A 299 27.49 64.39 24.08
CA PRO A 299 27.73 63.40 25.13
C PRO A 299 29.20 62.95 25.23
N PRO A 300 29.67 62.60 26.44
CA PRO A 300 31.05 62.16 26.65
C PRO A 300 31.36 60.78 26.04
N ASP A 301 30.33 59.98 25.71
CA ASP A 301 30.44 58.64 25.17
C ASP A 301 30.13 58.59 23.66
N LEU A 302 30.37 59.67 22.90
CA LEU A 302 30.15 59.67 21.45
C LEU A 302 31.16 58.80 20.69
N TYR A 303 30.68 58.03 19.69
CA TYR A 303 31.54 57.26 18.79
C TYR A 303 30.84 56.79 17.52
N PRO A 304 31.60 56.53 16.43
CA PRO A 304 31.06 55.94 15.22
C PRO A 304 30.63 54.48 15.46
N ALA A 305 29.43 54.13 15.05
CA ALA A 305 28.87 52.78 15.19
C ALA A 305 28.58 52.14 13.83
N SER A 306 29.20 50.99 13.55
CA SER A 306 29.09 50.33 12.24
C SER A 306 27.65 49.88 11.93
N ARG A 307 26.88 49.48 12.93
CA ARG A 307 25.45 49.11 12.79
C ARG A 307 24.51 50.28 12.53
N TYR A 308 25.01 51.52 12.61
CA TYR A 308 24.23 52.74 12.42
C TYR A 308 24.84 53.60 11.29
N ALA A 309 25.18 53.03 10.14
CA ALA A 309 25.83 53.69 9.01
C ALA A 309 27.18 54.37 9.33
N ASN A 310 27.90 53.94 10.38
CA ASN A 310 29.04 54.65 10.96
C ASN A 310 28.71 56.07 11.47
N ASN A 311 27.42 56.39 11.70
CA ASN A 311 27.03 57.61 12.38
C ASN A 311 27.54 57.60 13.81
N VAL A 312 27.78 58.81 14.33
CA VAL A 312 28.20 58.99 15.71
C VAL A 312 26.97 58.83 16.61
N ILE A 313 27.04 57.88 17.53
CA ILE A 313 25.97 57.61 18.50
C ILE A 313 26.48 57.72 19.94
N SER A 314 25.54 57.82 20.87
CA SER A 314 25.73 57.66 22.31
C SER A 314 24.80 56.53 22.80
N ILE A 315 25.35 55.63 23.61
CA ILE A 315 24.59 54.50 24.20
C ILE A 315 24.25 54.76 25.67
N ASP A 316 24.79 55.81 26.27
CA ASP A 316 24.45 56.22 27.62
C ASP A 316 23.43 57.36 27.65
N TYR A 317 23.34 58.16 26.58
CA TYR A 317 22.47 59.32 26.51
C TYR A 317 21.55 59.25 25.29
N PRO A 318 20.21 59.35 25.47
CA PRO A 318 19.29 59.59 24.35
C PRO A 318 19.40 61.04 23.88
N VAL A 319 19.08 61.27 22.60
CA VAL A 319 18.97 62.62 22.04
C VAL A 319 17.56 63.18 22.28
N ALA A 320 17.49 64.45 22.70
CA ALA A 320 16.24 65.16 22.92
C ALA A 320 15.89 66.09 21.74
N PHE A 321 14.65 66.00 21.25
CA PHE A 321 14.05 66.97 20.33
C PHE A 321 12.98 67.76 21.06
N ILE A 322 12.92 69.07 20.78
CA ILE A 322 12.00 70.01 21.42
C ILE A 322 11.32 70.80 20.31
N SER A 323 10.00 70.62 20.18
CA SER A 323 9.19 71.42 19.26
C SER A 323 9.22 72.91 19.61
N HIS A 324 8.96 73.77 18.63
CA HIS A 324 9.11 75.22 18.79
C HIS A 324 8.23 75.80 19.92
N ASP A 325 7.02 75.27 20.11
CA ASP A 325 6.06 75.69 21.14
C ASP A 325 6.35 75.12 22.54
N ALA A 326 7.21 74.11 22.66
CA ALA A 326 7.54 73.43 23.92
C ALA A 326 8.65 74.10 24.74
N GLN A 327 9.41 75.01 24.12
CA GLN A 327 10.64 75.61 24.66
C GLN A 327 10.58 76.18 26.10
N PRO A 328 9.49 76.80 26.59
CA PRO A 328 9.49 77.41 27.93
C PRO A 328 9.57 76.40 29.10
N ASN A 329 9.03 75.18 28.93
CA ASN A 329 8.91 74.18 29.99
C ASN A 329 9.60 72.83 29.66
N ALA A 330 10.07 72.64 28.42
CA ALA A 330 10.67 71.39 27.97
C ALA A 330 11.92 70.98 28.78
N ILE A 331 12.77 71.92 29.18
CA ILE A 331 14.00 71.60 29.93
C ILE A 331 13.69 71.02 31.31
N ALA A 332 12.68 71.55 32.01
CA ALA A 332 12.28 71.02 33.31
C ALA A 332 11.71 69.61 33.18
N LEU A 333 10.92 69.37 32.14
CA LEU A 333 10.39 68.04 31.80
C LEU A 333 11.52 67.06 31.43
N LEU A 334 12.47 67.46 30.59
CA LEU A 334 13.62 66.63 30.21
C LEU A 334 14.46 66.22 31.42
N ARG A 335 14.64 67.12 32.41
CA ARG A 335 15.31 66.79 33.68
C ARG A 335 14.57 65.74 34.48
N GLN A 336 13.24 65.73 34.40
CA GLN A 336 12.41 64.71 35.03
C GLN A 336 12.58 63.35 34.34
N LEU A 337 12.69 63.36 33.01
CA LEU A 337 12.77 62.16 32.17
C LEU A 337 14.17 61.57 32.05
N THR A 338 15.21 62.27 32.49
CA THR A 338 16.61 61.83 32.31
C THR A 338 16.92 60.41 32.84
N PRO A 339 16.31 59.93 33.94
CA PRO A 339 16.48 58.54 34.38
C PRO A 339 16.09 57.47 33.34
N LEU A 340 15.23 57.79 32.37
CA LEU A 340 14.82 56.87 31.32
C LEU A 340 15.98 56.39 30.43
N ARG A 341 17.12 57.09 30.41
CA ARG A 341 18.33 56.63 29.70
C ARG A 341 18.74 55.20 30.10
N HIS A 342 18.56 54.86 31.37
CA HIS A 342 18.90 53.52 31.88
C HIS A 342 17.91 52.47 31.37
N GLN A 343 16.63 52.83 31.29
CA GLN A 343 15.60 51.95 30.78
C GLN A 343 15.76 51.72 29.26
N PHE A 344 16.06 52.75 28.48
CA PHE A 344 16.36 52.61 27.06
C PHE A 344 17.54 51.66 26.80
N ARG A 345 18.66 51.86 27.51
CA ARG A 345 19.82 50.98 27.39
C ARG A 345 19.47 49.54 27.80
N ARG A 346 18.72 49.36 28.88
CA ARG A 346 18.27 48.03 29.34
C ARG A 346 17.41 47.33 28.30
N ILE A 347 16.47 48.04 27.66
CA ILE A 347 15.62 47.48 26.60
C ILE A 347 16.46 47.06 25.39
N ALA A 348 17.41 47.89 24.96
CA ALA A 348 18.30 47.55 23.85
C ALA A 348 19.08 46.25 24.16
N LEU A 349 19.66 46.13 25.36
CA LEU A 349 20.38 44.92 25.78
C LEU A 349 19.47 43.69 25.89
N MET A 350 18.35 43.82 26.59
CA MET A 350 17.41 42.72 26.81
C MET A 350 16.72 42.25 25.53
N SER A 351 16.65 43.11 24.50
CA SER A 351 16.10 42.72 23.19
C SER A 351 16.97 41.68 22.48
N ALA A 352 18.29 41.70 22.69
CA ALA A 352 19.21 40.72 22.13
C ALA A 352 19.19 39.41 22.93
N ASP A 353 19.14 39.50 24.26
CA ASP A 353 19.00 38.36 25.15
C ASP A 353 18.33 38.82 26.45
N ALA A 354 17.16 38.25 26.76
CA ALA A 354 16.35 38.61 27.91
C ALA A 354 17.06 38.43 29.27
N SER A 355 18.14 37.65 29.32
CA SER A 355 18.97 37.48 30.52
C SER A 355 19.97 38.64 30.74
N ILE A 356 20.24 39.46 29.72
CA ILE A 356 21.20 40.56 29.75
C ILE A 356 20.51 41.85 30.24
N GLY A 357 20.34 41.96 31.55
CA GLY A 357 19.82 43.20 32.17
C GLY A 357 20.86 44.32 32.30
N TYR A 358 22.15 43.99 32.26
CA TYR A 358 23.26 44.93 32.41
C TYR A 358 24.54 44.37 31.80
N LEU A 359 25.33 45.24 31.16
CA LEU A 359 26.69 44.98 30.72
C LEU A 359 27.59 46.16 31.13
N ASP A 360 28.89 45.90 31.31
CA ASP A 360 29.85 46.99 31.42
C ASP A 360 29.83 47.87 30.15
N PRO A 361 30.25 49.14 30.22
CA PRO A 361 30.14 50.06 29.09
C PRO A 361 30.82 49.58 27.80
N ALA A 362 31.96 48.88 27.90
CA ALA A 362 32.67 48.41 26.71
C ALA A 362 31.94 47.25 26.04
N ALA A 363 31.44 46.29 26.82
CA ALA A 363 30.63 45.19 26.31
C ALA A 363 29.28 45.66 25.74
N ALA A 364 28.62 46.62 26.40
CA ALA A 364 27.38 47.22 25.90
C ALA A 364 27.60 47.94 24.57
N ARG A 365 28.73 48.66 24.44
CA ARG A 365 29.15 49.30 23.20
C ARG A 365 29.34 48.29 22.08
N GLN A 366 30.09 47.22 22.35
CA GLN A 366 30.33 46.18 21.37
C GLN A 366 29.02 45.54 20.88
N LEU A 367 28.09 45.27 21.80
CA LEU A 367 26.81 44.67 21.45
C LEU A 367 25.91 45.62 20.66
N ILE A 368 25.66 46.83 21.16
CA ILE A 368 24.71 47.76 20.54
C ILE A 368 25.24 48.31 19.22
N ALA A 369 26.51 48.72 19.17
CA ALA A 369 27.04 49.48 18.04
C ALA A 369 27.69 48.66 16.94
N GLU A 370 28.24 47.50 17.27
CA GLU A 370 29.03 46.69 16.33
C GLU A 370 28.31 45.38 15.98
N GLN A 371 27.79 44.66 16.97
CA GLN A 371 27.06 43.40 16.73
C GLN A 371 25.61 43.67 16.28
N GLY A 372 24.97 44.67 16.88
CA GLY A 372 23.59 45.04 16.65
C GLY A 372 22.65 44.37 17.63
N VAL A 373 21.58 45.09 17.98
CA VAL A 373 20.49 44.60 18.81
C VAL A 373 19.17 44.59 18.01
N PRO A 374 18.22 43.68 18.32
CA PRO A 374 16.97 43.60 17.57
C PRO A 374 16.11 44.85 17.61
N LEU A 375 16.04 45.55 18.76
CA LEU A 375 15.37 46.83 18.87
C LEU A 375 16.36 47.94 18.54
N HIS A 376 16.35 48.37 17.29
CA HIS A 376 17.36 49.27 16.72
C HIS A 376 17.16 50.73 17.14
N TRP A 377 15.89 51.16 17.19
CA TRP A 377 15.50 52.42 17.80
C TRP A 377 14.48 52.20 18.91
N SER A 378 14.53 53.06 19.91
CA SER A 378 13.51 53.20 20.93
C SER A 378 13.29 54.67 21.23
N TYR A 379 12.04 55.08 21.39
CA TYR A 379 11.70 56.49 21.52
C TYR A 379 10.44 56.73 22.35
N ILE A 380 10.36 57.93 22.91
CA ILE A 380 9.20 58.43 23.63
C ILE A 380 8.89 59.84 23.14
N GLY A 381 7.72 60.04 22.52
CA GLY A 381 7.17 61.35 22.23
C GLY A 381 6.08 61.70 23.22
N LEU A 382 6.09 62.89 23.79
CA LEU A 382 5.09 63.35 24.76
C LEU A 382 4.17 64.43 24.19
N GLU A 383 3.00 64.61 24.80
CA GLU A 383 2.01 65.62 24.40
C GLU A 383 2.53 67.07 24.53
N GLU A 384 3.55 67.30 25.34
CA GLU A 384 4.23 68.59 25.47
C GLU A 384 5.19 68.88 24.32
N GLY A 385 5.27 68.01 23.30
CA GLY A 385 6.09 68.24 22.11
C GLY A 385 7.59 67.99 22.35
N VAL A 386 7.90 67.05 23.24
CA VAL A 386 9.27 66.56 23.52
C VAL A 386 9.40 65.12 22.98
N LEU A 387 10.52 64.83 22.33
CA LEU A 387 10.90 63.47 21.90
C LEU A 387 12.24 63.08 22.50
N LEU A 388 12.31 61.89 23.10
CA LEU A 388 13.56 61.21 23.42
C LEU A 388 13.76 60.08 22.43
N LEU A 389 14.94 59.99 21.83
CA LEU A 389 15.32 58.92 20.91
C LEU A 389 16.63 58.25 21.38
N TYR A 390 16.63 56.92 21.34
CA TYR A 390 17.75 56.08 21.73
C TYR A 390 18.06 54.98 20.69
N PRO A 391 19.34 54.68 20.39
CA PRO A 391 20.54 55.39 20.85
C PRO A 391 20.55 56.87 20.46
N GLY A 392 21.23 57.71 21.22
CA GLY A 392 21.28 59.13 20.92
C GLY A 392 22.16 59.38 19.70
N THR A 393 21.67 60.13 18.71
CA THR A 393 22.45 60.44 17.51
C THR A 393 21.97 61.73 16.83
N ALA A 394 22.82 62.34 16.01
CA ALA A 394 22.44 63.45 15.15
C ALA A 394 21.74 62.93 13.89
N ILE A 395 20.40 62.94 13.88
CA ILE A 395 19.64 62.61 12.67
C ILE A 395 19.61 63.85 11.76
N SER A 396 20.33 63.79 10.65
CA SER A 396 20.44 64.89 9.67
C SER A 396 19.15 65.11 8.86
N SER A 397 18.33 64.07 8.71
CA SER A 397 17.06 64.12 7.97
C SER A 397 15.91 64.78 8.75
N LEU A 398 16.03 64.90 10.08
CA LEU A 398 15.00 65.51 10.91
C LEU A 398 15.29 67.01 11.15
N PRO A 399 14.28 67.89 11.00
CA PRO A 399 14.43 69.31 11.27
C PRO A 399 14.65 69.57 12.77
N GLN A 400 15.25 70.70 13.12
CA GLN A 400 15.57 71.05 14.52
C GLN A 400 14.31 71.22 15.37
N ASP A 401 13.23 71.69 14.77
CA ASP A 401 11.91 71.92 15.36
C ASP A 401 10.96 70.73 15.14
N TYR A 402 11.50 69.52 14.93
CA TYR A 402 10.70 68.31 14.76
C TYR A 402 9.68 68.14 15.90
N ASP A 403 8.40 68.10 15.51
CA ASP A 403 7.29 67.90 16.44
C ASP A 403 6.82 66.44 16.39
N PRO A 404 7.05 65.64 17.45
CA PRO A 404 6.63 64.24 17.47
C PRO A 404 5.11 64.09 17.34
N ARG A 405 4.32 65.09 17.73
CA ARG A 405 2.84 65.03 17.71
C ARG A 405 2.29 65.02 16.28
N GLN A 406 3.06 65.54 15.32
CA GLN A 406 2.69 65.57 13.90
C GLN A 406 3.08 64.28 13.18
N ALA A 407 3.98 63.49 13.78
CA ALA A 407 4.50 62.28 13.19
C ALA A 407 3.39 61.25 12.95
N LEU A 408 3.53 60.49 11.87
CA LEU A 408 2.55 59.47 11.49
C LEU A 408 2.40 58.40 12.59
N TRP A 409 3.52 57.90 13.11
CA TRP A 409 3.55 56.90 14.18
C TRP A 409 2.83 57.37 15.46
N TYR A 410 2.97 58.66 15.81
CA TYR A 410 2.34 59.22 17.00
C TYR A 410 0.81 59.31 16.84
N ARG A 411 0.37 59.81 15.69
CA ARG A 411 -1.08 59.93 15.38
C ARG A 411 -1.74 58.57 15.20
N GLN A 412 -1.05 57.61 14.59
CA GLN A 412 -1.53 56.23 14.45
C GLN A 412 -1.70 55.56 15.81
N ALA A 413 -0.71 55.67 16.70
CA ALA A 413 -0.79 55.10 18.04
C ALA A 413 -1.98 55.64 18.85
N LEU A 414 -2.27 56.94 18.75
CA LEU A 414 -3.42 57.54 19.43
C LEU A 414 -4.77 57.17 18.80
N ALA A 415 -4.79 56.87 17.50
CA ALA A 415 -5.97 56.45 16.77
C ALA A 415 -6.27 54.96 16.92
N ASP A 416 -5.27 54.14 17.23
CA ASP A 416 -5.43 52.70 17.41
C ASP A 416 -6.20 52.39 18.70
N GLN A 417 -7.43 51.91 18.54
CA GLN A 417 -8.29 51.48 19.63
C GLN A 417 -8.16 49.98 19.93
N ASP A 418 -7.60 49.21 18.98
CA ASP A 418 -7.48 47.75 19.07
C ASP A 418 -6.21 47.33 19.83
N GLY A 419 -5.24 48.25 19.98
CA GLY A 419 -4.00 48.01 20.73
C GLY A 419 -3.05 47.06 19.99
N ARG A 420 -2.95 47.19 18.67
CA ARG A 420 -2.05 46.35 17.86
C ARG A 420 -0.61 46.71 18.21
N PHE A 421 0.18 45.68 18.51
CA PHE A 421 1.55 45.88 18.99
C PHE A 421 2.45 46.54 17.94
N CYS A 422 2.38 46.10 16.67
CA CYS A 422 3.20 46.61 15.57
C CYS A 422 2.35 47.10 14.39
N GLY A 423 2.82 48.17 13.75
CA GLY A 423 2.16 48.84 12.62
C GLY A 423 2.85 48.62 11.28
N SER A 424 2.93 49.67 10.47
CA SER A 424 3.50 49.65 9.13
C SER A 424 5.03 49.76 9.11
N PHE A 425 5.63 49.26 8.03
CA PHE A 425 7.03 49.55 7.71
C PHE A 425 7.25 51.04 7.39
N ARG A 426 8.40 51.56 7.79
CA ARG A 426 8.87 52.90 7.45
C ARG A 426 10.34 52.87 7.07
N SER A 427 10.77 53.83 6.25
CA SER A 427 12.19 54.02 5.98
C SER A 427 12.90 54.53 7.24
N ASP A 428 14.05 53.95 7.51
CA ASP A 428 14.95 54.42 8.56
C ASP A 428 15.40 55.86 8.25
N SER A 429 15.40 56.69 9.29
CA SER A 429 15.70 58.12 9.15
C SER A 429 17.19 58.38 8.88
N LEU A 430 18.07 57.40 9.10
CA LEU A 430 19.47 57.43 8.70
C LEU A 430 19.71 56.81 7.31
N GLY A 431 18.68 56.22 6.69
CA GLY A 431 18.77 55.58 5.38
C GLY A 431 19.30 54.14 5.40
N GLU A 432 19.29 53.46 6.56
CA GLU A 432 19.83 52.10 6.69
C GLU A 432 18.86 50.98 6.24
N GLY A 433 17.62 51.33 5.87
CA GLY A 433 16.65 50.37 5.35
C GLY A 433 15.23 50.59 5.79
N LEU A 434 14.47 49.51 5.90
CA LEU A 434 13.09 49.52 6.39
C LEU A 434 13.05 49.03 7.83
N LEU A 435 12.18 49.66 8.61
CA LEU A 435 11.95 49.37 10.02
C LEU A 435 10.48 49.01 10.23
N LEU A 436 10.22 47.95 10.97
CA LEU A 436 8.91 47.66 11.53
C LEU A 436 8.76 48.45 12.83
N SER A 437 7.82 49.40 12.85
CA SER A 437 7.56 50.22 14.04
C SER A 437 6.45 49.64 14.90
N CYS A 438 6.73 49.49 16.18
CA CYS A 438 5.80 49.02 17.20
C CYS A 438 5.62 50.13 18.24
N HIS A 439 4.39 50.48 18.58
CA HIS A 439 4.07 51.66 19.37
C HIS A 439 2.95 51.41 20.38
N SER A 440 2.99 52.12 21.49
CA SER A 440 1.98 52.04 22.53
C SER A 440 1.78 53.39 23.21
N VAL A 441 0.53 53.66 23.59
CA VAL A 441 0.13 54.94 24.19
C VAL A 441 0.50 54.96 25.67
N ILE A 442 1.24 55.98 26.07
CA ILE A 442 1.53 56.28 27.47
C ILE A 442 0.30 56.94 28.06
N ARG A 443 -0.24 56.38 29.14
CA ARG A 443 -1.48 56.88 29.75
C ARG A 443 -1.29 57.16 31.24
N ASP A 444 -2.05 58.13 31.74
CA ASP A 444 -2.20 58.36 33.19
C ASP A 444 -3.16 57.32 33.83
N GLU A 445 -3.33 57.41 35.15
CA GLU A 445 -4.25 56.54 35.90
C GLU A 445 -5.72 56.68 35.46
N ALA A 446 -6.10 57.84 34.93
CA ALA A 446 -7.43 58.13 34.38
C ALA A 446 -7.55 57.78 32.88
N ARG A 447 -6.55 57.10 32.31
CA ARG A 447 -6.42 56.70 30.90
C ARG A 447 -6.26 57.84 29.88
N HIS A 448 -5.99 59.08 30.31
CA HIS A 448 -5.64 60.16 29.39
C HIS A 448 -4.28 59.90 28.76
N PRO A 449 -4.12 60.11 27.44
CA PRO A 449 -2.84 59.95 26.79
C PRO A 449 -1.86 61.05 27.24
N LEU A 450 -0.68 60.66 27.71
CA LEU A 450 0.45 61.54 28.03
C LEU A 450 1.47 61.61 26.88
N GLY A 451 1.42 60.63 25.97
CA GLY A 451 2.40 60.47 24.91
C GLY A 451 2.33 59.09 24.27
N VAL A 452 3.36 58.76 23.49
CA VAL A 452 3.52 57.50 22.77
C VAL A 452 4.96 57.04 22.92
N ALA A 453 5.15 55.79 23.31
CA ALA A 453 6.44 55.11 23.24
C ALA A 453 6.47 54.21 22.00
N GLY A 454 7.64 54.05 21.40
CA GLY A 454 7.81 53.14 20.27
C GLY A 454 9.19 52.49 20.23
N VAL A 455 9.25 51.37 19.55
CA VAL A 455 10.48 50.63 19.24
C VAL A 455 10.44 50.22 17.77
N ASP A 456 11.58 50.29 17.11
CA ASP A 456 11.72 49.96 15.70
C ASP A 456 12.62 48.73 15.51
N ILE A 457 12.15 47.76 14.74
CA ILE A 457 12.83 46.51 14.44
C ILE A 457 13.33 46.55 12.98
N PRO A 458 14.62 46.34 12.71
CA PRO A 458 15.14 46.30 11.34
C PRO A 458 14.59 45.15 10.51
N LEU A 459 14.27 45.42 9.23
CA LEU A 459 13.80 44.39 8.31
C LEU A 459 14.85 43.29 8.06
N ASP A 460 16.13 43.63 8.02
CA ASP A 460 17.22 42.66 7.89
C ASP A 460 17.25 41.69 9.08
N TYR A 461 17.06 42.19 10.31
CA TYR A 461 16.93 41.34 11.50
C TYR A 461 15.75 40.38 11.39
N LEU A 462 14.56 40.89 11.01
CA LEU A 462 13.37 40.05 10.82
C LEU A 462 13.64 38.96 9.78
N ILE A 463 14.24 39.31 8.65
CA ILE A 463 14.53 38.35 7.59
C ILE A 463 15.58 37.33 8.04
N ASP A 464 16.79 37.78 8.41
CA ASP A 464 17.93 36.90 8.64
C ASP A 464 17.82 36.06 9.91
N THR A 465 17.12 36.57 10.93
CA THR A 465 17.02 35.88 12.23
C THR A 465 15.69 35.14 12.40
N LEU A 466 14.58 35.71 11.90
CA LEU A 466 13.24 35.19 12.18
C LEU A 466 12.60 34.46 11.00
N LEU A 467 12.81 34.91 9.76
CA LEU A 467 12.16 34.30 8.59
C LEU A 467 13.05 33.32 7.84
N ARG A 468 14.37 33.48 7.91
CA ARG A 468 15.33 32.64 7.20
C ARG A 468 15.49 31.31 7.91
N TRP A 469 14.91 30.28 7.30
CA TRP A 469 15.02 28.92 7.77
C TRP A 469 15.97 28.16 6.82
N PRO A 470 17.18 27.76 7.26
CA PRO A 470 18.23 27.21 6.39
C PRO A 470 18.00 25.73 6.04
N GLU A 471 16.80 25.39 5.60
CA GLU A 471 16.50 24.07 5.01
C GLU A 471 16.49 24.20 3.48
N PRO A 472 17.19 23.32 2.75
CA PRO A 472 17.43 23.46 1.31
C PRO A 472 16.14 23.45 0.47
N ASN A 473 15.08 22.89 1.01
CA ASN A 473 13.81 22.69 0.32
C ASN A 473 12.80 23.82 0.58
N ILE A 474 13.14 24.78 1.44
CA ILE A 474 12.29 25.95 1.67
C ILE A 474 12.46 26.90 0.50
N ILE A 475 11.33 27.23 -0.13
CA ILE A 475 11.30 28.12 -1.27
C ILE A 475 11.24 29.56 -0.78
N GLU A 476 10.26 29.87 0.06
CA GLU A 476 10.02 31.22 0.58
C GLU A 476 9.24 31.16 1.89
N THR A 477 9.51 32.09 2.80
CA THR A 477 8.74 32.30 4.02
C THR A 477 8.12 33.69 4.02
N PHE A 478 6.95 33.82 4.64
CA PHE A 478 6.14 35.02 4.62
C PHE A 478 5.61 35.37 6.00
N LEU A 479 5.53 36.67 6.28
CA LEU A 479 4.62 37.20 7.28
C LEU A 479 3.49 37.94 6.56
N LEU A 480 2.26 37.59 6.89
CA LEU A 480 1.04 38.18 6.32
C LEU A 480 0.29 38.98 7.39
N ASP A 481 -0.29 40.11 7.04
CA ASP A 481 -1.20 40.83 7.93
C ASP A 481 -2.53 40.07 8.14
N SER A 482 -3.43 40.65 8.94
CA SER A 482 -4.76 40.08 9.21
C SER A 482 -5.65 39.94 7.96
N ASP A 483 -5.40 40.72 6.91
CA ASP A 483 -6.17 40.73 5.67
C ASP A 483 -5.58 39.79 4.60
N GLY A 484 -4.34 39.32 4.82
CA GLY A 484 -3.61 38.41 3.96
C GLY A 484 -2.60 39.09 3.02
N HIS A 485 -2.27 40.37 3.24
CA HIS A 485 -1.24 41.06 2.49
C HIS A 485 0.14 40.63 2.96
N ILE A 486 1.06 40.47 2.01
CA ILE A 486 2.44 40.11 2.29
C ILE A 486 3.15 41.30 2.94
N MET A 487 3.48 41.18 4.22
CA MET A 487 4.25 42.17 4.97
C MET A 487 5.76 41.99 4.76
N ILE A 488 6.22 40.73 4.79
CA ILE A 488 7.63 40.37 4.61
C ILE A 488 7.73 39.05 3.85
N ARG A 489 8.73 38.94 2.96
CA ARG A 489 9.23 37.69 2.36
C ARG A 489 10.68 37.46 2.75
N SER A 490 11.10 36.20 2.86
CA SER A 490 12.52 35.88 3.05
C SER A 490 13.43 36.35 1.91
N SER A 491 12.90 36.56 0.70
CA SER A 491 13.65 37.05 -0.47
C SER A 491 13.78 38.57 -0.54
N ASP A 492 13.07 39.30 0.32
CA ASP A 492 13.03 40.77 0.33
C ASP A 492 14.41 41.41 0.56
N TYR A 493 15.36 40.64 1.13
CA TYR A 493 16.74 41.04 1.36
C TYR A 493 17.45 41.56 0.09
N GLN A 494 17.09 41.08 -1.11
CA GLN A 494 17.81 41.41 -2.35
C GLN A 494 17.37 42.73 -3.02
N GLN A 495 16.24 43.32 -2.62
CA GLN A 495 15.72 44.52 -3.25
C GLN A 495 16.29 45.79 -2.61
N HIS A 496 17.34 46.34 -3.23
CA HIS A 496 17.98 47.61 -2.85
C HIS A 496 17.11 48.86 -3.06
N ASP A 497 15.90 48.72 -3.63
CA ASP A 497 15.00 49.84 -3.90
C ASP A 497 14.10 50.11 -2.68
N GLN A 498 14.72 50.62 -1.62
CA GLN A 498 14.13 50.84 -0.30
C GLN A 498 13.13 52.01 -0.26
N GLN A 499 12.99 52.79 -1.34
CA GLN A 499 12.25 54.07 -1.33
C GLN A 499 10.75 53.94 -1.69
N THR A 500 10.27 52.80 -2.18
CA THR A 500 8.89 52.67 -2.70
C THR A 500 8.21 51.33 -2.39
N ARG A 501 8.40 50.76 -1.19
CA ARG A 501 7.42 49.77 -0.73
C ARG A 501 6.10 50.45 -0.39
N SER A 502 5.04 50.07 -1.09
CA SER A 502 3.68 50.36 -0.63
C SER A 502 3.52 49.80 0.78
N VAL A 503 2.85 50.57 1.65
CA VAL A 503 2.57 50.18 3.04
C VAL A 503 1.78 48.87 3.10
N GLU A 504 1.00 48.57 2.06
CA GLU A 504 0.33 47.29 1.84
C GLU A 504 1.03 46.53 0.72
N GLY A 505 1.56 45.35 1.05
CA GLY A 505 2.07 44.42 0.05
C GLY A 505 0.93 43.77 -0.76
N PRO A 506 1.24 43.06 -1.86
CA PRO A 506 0.22 42.31 -2.58
C PRO A 506 -0.36 41.20 -1.69
N LEU A 507 -1.62 40.82 -1.96
CA LEU A 507 -2.23 39.65 -1.33
C LEU A 507 -1.43 38.38 -1.61
N TYR A 508 -1.36 37.48 -0.63
CA TYR A 508 -0.79 36.16 -0.83
C TYR A 508 -1.52 35.42 -1.97
N ASN A 509 -0.76 34.79 -2.86
CA ASN A 509 -1.25 34.34 -4.16
C ASN A 509 -1.97 32.98 -4.14
N VAL A 510 -2.23 32.40 -2.96
CA VAL A 510 -2.96 31.14 -2.79
C VAL A 510 -4.30 31.40 -2.07
N PRO A 511 -5.42 31.53 -2.81
CA PRO A 511 -6.72 31.91 -2.25
C PRO A 511 -7.24 30.97 -1.16
N GLU A 512 -6.97 29.67 -1.27
CA GLU A 512 -7.38 28.65 -0.30
C GLU A 512 -6.71 28.86 1.06
N VAL A 513 -5.42 29.20 1.05
CA VAL A 513 -4.67 29.52 2.28
C VAL A 513 -5.24 30.78 2.91
N LEU A 514 -5.50 31.83 2.13
CA LEU A 514 -6.14 33.06 2.63
C LEU A 514 -7.54 32.80 3.21
N ALA A 515 -8.34 31.96 2.55
CA ALA A 515 -9.67 31.60 3.03
C ALA A 515 -9.61 30.84 4.36
N ASN A 516 -8.62 29.96 4.55
CA ASN A 516 -8.42 29.22 5.79
C ASN A 516 -7.94 30.14 6.93
N LEU A 517 -6.97 31.02 6.66
CA LEU A 517 -6.48 32.01 7.62
C LEU A 517 -7.61 32.92 8.13
N ARG A 518 -8.46 33.43 7.23
CA ARG A 518 -9.64 34.24 7.60
C ARG A 518 -10.68 33.49 8.43
N GLN A 519 -10.69 32.15 8.38
CA GLN A 519 -11.56 31.30 9.18
C GLN A 519 -10.89 30.82 10.47
N GLY A 520 -9.65 31.25 10.78
CA GLY A 520 -8.87 30.77 11.92
C GLY A 520 -8.53 29.28 11.81
N ARG A 521 -8.37 28.76 10.59
CA ARG A 521 -7.95 27.39 10.33
C ARG A 521 -6.48 27.38 9.95
N PHE A 522 -5.70 26.59 10.67
CA PHE A 522 -4.25 26.47 10.49
C PHE A 522 -3.87 25.04 10.12
N GLY A 523 -2.78 24.87 9.38
CA GLY A 523 -2.36 23.54 8.94
C GLY A 523 -1.48 23.57 7.70
N HIS A 524 -1.66 22.58 6.83
CA HIS A 524 -0.93 22.45 5.59
C HIS A 524 -1.88 22.41 4.40
N PHE A 525 -1.38 22.85 3.25
CA PHE A 525 -2.05 22.80 1.95
C PHE A 525 -1.06 22.31 0.91
N GLU A 526 -1.46 21.30 0.14
CA GLU A 526 -0.65 20.72 -0.92
C GLU A 526 -1.20 21.21 -2.27
N THR A 527 -0.33 21.79 -3.09
CA THR A 527 -0.65 22.30 -4.43
C THR A 527 0.54 22.07 -5.37
N GLU A 528 0.42 22.50 -6.62
CA GLU A 528 1.52 22.51 -7.59
C GLU A 528 1.75 23.94 -8.09
N ARG A 529 3.01 24.31 -8.33
CA ARG A 529 3.42 25.57 -8.96
C ARG A 529 4.48 25.26 -10.01
N ASP A 530 4.26 25.70 -11.24
CA ASP A 530 5.16 25.45 -12.38
C ASP A 530 5.49 23.96 -12.57
N ASP A 531 4.46 23.09 -12.50
CA ASP A 531 4.56 21.62 -12.58
C ASP A 531 5.48 20.97 -11.51
N GLN A 532 5.78 21.70 -10.42
CA GLN A 532 6.49 21.18 -9.26
C GLN A 532 5.54 21.09 -8.05
N PRO A 533 5.66 20.04 -7.21
CA PRO A 533 4.87 19.94 -5.99
C PRO A 533 5.27 21.06 -5.02
N LEU A 534 4.27 21.62 -4.34
CA LEU A 534 4.40 22.72 -3.40
C LEU A 534 3.59 22.41 -2.14
N TRP A 535 4.27 22.33 -1.01
CA TRP A 535 3.62 22.27 0.30
C TRP A 535 3.66 23.63 0.96
N ILE A 536 2.53 24.06 1.49
CA ILE A 536 2.37 25.33 2.17
C ILE A 536 1.90 25.03 3.58
N VAL A 537 2.69 25.42 4.59
CA VAL A 537 2.29 25.32 6.00
C VAL A 537 2.11 26.72 6.54
N TYR A 538 1.02 26.93 7.26
CA TYR A 538 0.63 28.25 7.74
C TYR A 538 -0.08 28.18 9.08
N ASP A 539 0.20 29.18 9.91
CA ASP A 539 -0.34 29.31 11.25
C ASP A 539 -0.28 30.79 11.70
N ASP A 540 -0.95 31.13 12.79
CA ASP A 540 -0.96 32.49 13.32
C ASP A 540 0.24 32.81 14.24
N ILE A 541 0.62 34.09 14.24
CA ILE A 541 1.50 34.71 15.22
C ILE A 541 0.61 35.62 16.08
N ALA A 542 0.11 35.07 17.18
CA ALA A 542 -0.92 35.68 18.01
C ALA A 542 -0.46 37.04 18.57
N SER A 543 0.82 37.16 18.95
CA SER A 543 1.41 38.40 19.46
C SER A 543 1.35 39.57 18.46
N LEU A 544 1.24 39.29 17.16
CA LEU A 544 1.18 40.29 16.09
C LEU A 544 -0.20 40.41 15.45
N GLY A 545 -1.06 39.41 15.60
CA GLY A 545 -2.27 39.28 14.78
C GLY A 545 -1.94 39.06 13.29
N TRP A 546 -0.75 38.52 13.02
CA TRP A 546 -0.24 38.21 11.67
C TRP A 546 -0.22 36.70 11.46
N SER A 547 -0.02 36.26 10.22
CA SER A 547 0.13 34.84 9.88
C SER A 547 1.54 34.55 9.39
N TYR A 548 2.12 33.44 9.83
CA TYR A 548 3.38 32.93 9.32
C TYR A 548 3.10 31.82 8.29
N VAL A 549 3.66 31.96 7.09
CA VAL A 549 3.46 31.03 5.98
C VAL A 549 4.81 30.58 5.45
N VAL A 550 4.97 29.28 5.19
CA VAL A 550 6.19 28.71 4.62
C VAL A 550 5.84 27.85 3.42
N GLU A 551 6.53 28.11 2.32
CA GLU A 551 6.48 27.33 1.09
C GLU A 551 7.66 26.38 1.00
N PHE A 552 7.39 25.12 0.68
CA PHE A 552 8.35 24.02 0.69
C PHE A 552 8.19 23.12 -0.54
N ASN A 553 9.31 22.74 -1.15
CA ASN A 553 9.36 21.77 -2.23
C ASN A 553 9.63 20.35 -1.66
N PRO A 554 8.67 19.40 -1.73
CA PRO A 554 8.87 18.03 -1.26
C PRO A 554 9.66 17.14 -2.23
N ALA A 555 9.99 17.61 -3.46
CA ALA A 555 10.60 16.78 -4.50
C ALA A 555 12.11 16.54 -4.35
N ASP A 556 12.82 17.34 -3.54
CA ASP A 556 14.28 17.24 -3.32
C ASP A 556 14.67 16.56 -2.01
#